data_AF-A0A962V101-F1
#
_entry.id   AF-A0A962V101-F1
#
_cell.length_a   1.000
_cell.length_b   1.000
_cell.length_c   1.000
_cell.angle_alpha   90.00
_cell.angle_beta   90.00
_cell.angle_gamma   90.00
#
_symmetry.space_group_name_H-M   'P 1'
#
loop_
_entity.id
_entity.type
_entity.pdbx_description
1 polymer ?
#
loop_
_entity_poly.entity_id
_entity_poly.type
_entity_poly.pdbx_seq_one_letter_code
_entity_poly.pdbx_strand_id
1 'polypeptide(L)' 'LNHTEAGRLADTIQALNQRGQSMVLIEHNLKEVMRICPRLIVQDQGRKIADGPAAAVMQDSAVRTAYLGDQS' A
#
# COMPACT_ATOMS: atom_id res chain seq x y z
N LEU A 1 -9.99 -9.38 0.01
CA LEU A 1 -10.88 -9.43 -1.18
C LEU A 1 -10.48 -10.61 -2.05
N ASN A 2 -11.37 -11.16 -2.89
CA ASN A 2 -10.88 -12.03 -3.96
C ASN A 2 -10.17 -11.19 -5.03
N HIS A 3 -9.34 -11.82 -5.88
CA HIS A 3 -8.51 -11.10 -6.86
C HIS A 3 -9.32 -10.21 -7.82
N THR A 4 -10.53 -10.65 -8.17
CA THR A 4 -11.42 -9.96 -9.12
C THR A 4 -12.05 -8.72 -8.49
N GLU A 5 -12.49 -8.81 -7.24
CA GLU A 5 -13.08 -7.69 -6.50
C GLU A 5 -12.02 -6.62 -6.19
N ALA A 6 -10.81 -7.04 -5.82
CA ALA A 6 -9.68 -6.15 -5.62
C ALA A 6 -9.32 -5.36 -6.89
N GLY A 7 -9.35 -6.02 -8.05
CA GLY A 7 -9.13 -5.37 -9.35
C GLY A 7 -10.16 -4.29 -9.66
N ARG A 8 -11.47 -4.59 -9.51
CA ARG A 8 -12.52 -3.59 -9.76
C ARG A 8 -12.44 -2.40 -8.81
N LEU A 9 -12.07 -2.65 -7.55
CA LEU A 9 -11.85 -1.58 -6.57
C LEU A 9 -10.67 -0.69 -7.00
N ALA A 10 -9.56 -1.29 -7.44
CA ALA A 10 -8.40 -0.57 -7.96
C ALA A 10 -8.77 0.34 -9.15
N ASP A 11 -9.50 -0.19 -10.13
CA ASP A 11 -9.95 0.55 -11.31
C ASP A 11 -10.83 1.75 -10.92
N THR A 12 -11.73 1.54 -9.95
CA THR A 12 -12.62 2.59 -9.45
C THR A 12 -11.84 3.70 -8.74
N ILE A 13 -10.90 3.34 -7.86
CA ILE A 13 -10.02 4.29 -7.16
C ILE A 13 -9.20 5.10 -8.17
N GLN A 14 -8.65 4.43 -9.19
CA GLN A 14 -7.85 5.08 -10.22
C GLN A 14 -8.68 6.06 -11.06
N ALA A 15 -9.91 5.68 -11.44
CA ALA A 15 -10.81 6.55 -12.18
C ALA A 15 -11.21 7.81 -11.39
N LEU A 16 -11.40 7.69 -10.07
CA LEU A 16 -11.67 8.84 -9.20
C LEU A 16 -10.43 9.75 -9.05
N ASN A 17 -9.25 9.15 -8.90
CA ASN A 17 -8.00 9.91 -8.83
C ASN A 17 -7.71 10.69 -10.11
N GLN A 18 -7.98 10.10 -11.29
CA GLN A 18 -7.88 10.78 -12.59
C GLN A 18 -8.83 11.98 -12.73
N ARG A 19 -9.91 12.03 -11.95
CA ARG A 19 -10.83 13.19 -11.88
C ARG A 19 -10.34 14.27 -10.91
N GLY A 20 -9.12 14.16 -10.38
CA GLY A 20 -8.52 15.11 -9.45
C GLY A 20 -8.88 14.88 -7.99
N GLN A 21 -9.52 13.75 -7.64
CA GLN A 21 -9.83 13.45 -6.25
C GLN A 21 -8.62 12.84 -5.53
N SER A 22 -8.28 13.42 -4.38
CA SER A 22 -7.30 12.84 -3.46
C SER A 22 -7.95 11.71 -2.67
N MET A 23 -7.26 10.58 -2.56
CA MET A 23 -7.77 9.39 -1.91
C MET A 23 -6.75 8.85 -0.90
N VAL A 24 -7.24 8.33 0.23
CA VAL A 24 -6.44 7.62 1.22
C VAL A 24 -7.00 6.21 1.33
N LEU A 25 -6.16 5.22 1.00
CA LEU A 25 -6.50 3.80 1.15
C LEU A 25 -5.78 3.27 2.39
N ILE A 26 -6.53 2.62 3.28
CA ILE A 26 -5.99 1.98 4.48
C ILE A 26 -6.14 0.47 4.30
N GLU A 27 -5.02 -0.22 4.16
CA GLU A 27 -4.98 -1.66 3.94
C GLU A 27 -3.79 -2.31 4.63
N HIS A 28 -3.95 -3.58 4.98
CA HIS A 28 -2.89 -4.40 5.59
C HIS A 28 -2.15 -5.26 4.55
N ASN A 29 -2.72 -5.44 3.36
CA ASN A 29 -2.11 -6.24 2.30
C ASN A 29 -1.21 -5.39 1.40
N LEU A 30 0.10 -5.42 1.66
CA LEU A 30 1.09 -4.68 0.87
C LEU A 30 1.08 -5.02 -0.63
N LYS A 31 0.74 -6.26 -1.02
CA LYS A 31 0.67 -6.65 -2.44
C LYS A 31 -0.48 -5.99 -3.18
N GLU A 32 -1.60 -5.75 -2.51
CA GLU A 32 -2.77 -5.08 -3.09
C GLU A 32 -2.52 -3.57 -3.23
N VAL A 33 -2.02 -2.91 -2.18
CA VAL A 33 -1.74 -1.45 -2.24
C VAL A 33 -0.66 -1.10 -3.24
N MET A 34 0.33 -1.96 -3.49
CA MET A 34 1.36 -1.73 -4.51
C MET A 34 0.81 -1.57 -5.93
N ARG A 35 -0.34 -2.20 -6.23
CA ARG A 35 -0.98 -2.08 -7.55
C ARG A 35 -1.75 -0.77 -7.73
N ILE A 36 -2.15 -0.15 -6.63
CA ILE A 36 -3.14 0.94 -6.62
C ILE A 36 -2.48 2.27 -6.26
N CYS A 37 -1.57 2.26 -5.28
CA CYS A 37 -1.06 3.46 -4.65
C CYS A 37 0.39 3.75 -5.08
N PRO A 38 0.69 4.92 -5.67
CA PRO A 38 2.05 5.29 -6.05
C PRO A 38 2.93 5.67 -4.84
N ARG A 39 2.33 6.11 -3.72
CA ARG A 39 3.00 6.45 -2.46
C ARG A 39 2.38 5.63 -1.33
N LEU A 40 3.22 5.18 -0.40
CA LEU A 40 2.82 4.43 0.79
C LEU A 40 3.28 5.15 2.06
N ILE A 41 2.48 5.02 3.11
CA ILE A 41 2.82 5.36 4.48
C ILE A 41 2.62 4.08 5.29
N VAL A 42 3.66 3.64 5.99
CA VAL A 42 3.62 2.41 6.78
C VAL A 42 3.73 2.76 8.26
N GLN A 43 2.87 2.14 9.06
CA GLN A 43 2.89 2.28 10.51
C GLN A 43 3.01 0.92 11.17
N ASP A 44 3.84 0.84 12.20
CA ASP A 44 3.92 -0.30 13.11
C ASP A 44 3.77 0.21 14.54
N GLN A 45 2.90 -0.44 15.32
CA GLN A 45 2.62 -0.08 16.73
C GLN A 45 2.35 1.43 16.96
N GLY A 46 1.58 2.05 16.06
CA GLY A 46 1.22 3.46 16.13
C GLY A 46 2.37 4.43 15.79
N ARG A 47 3.50 3.93 15.29
CA ARG A 47 4.63 4.75 14.82
C ARG A 47 4.79 4.62 13.32
N LYS A 48 4.98 5.75 12.64
CA LYS A 48 5.33 5.77 11.20
C LYS A 48 6.75 5.22 11.04
N ILE A 49 6.88 4.15 10.26
CA ILE A 49 8.16 3.50 9.98
C ILE A 49 8.69 3.82 8.58
N ALA A 50 7.80 4.11 7.62
CA ALA A 50 8.19 4.49 6.26
C ALA A 50 7.16 5.42 5.60
N ASP A 51 7.62 6.25 4.67
CA ASP A 51 6.80 7.21 3.91
C ASP A 51 7.51 7.56 2.59
N GLY A 52 6.94 7.16 1.46
CA GLY A 52 7.56 7.43 0.16
C GLY A 52 6.95 6.64 -0.99
N PRO A 53 7.62 6.65 -2.18
CA PRO A 53 7.19 5.86 -3.32
C PRO A 53 7.04 4.39 -2.96
N ALA A 54 5.98 3.74 -3.44
CA ALA A 54 5.67 2.35 -3.06
C ALA A 54 6.86 1.40 -3.28
N ALA A 55 7.57 1.55 -4.40
CA ALA A 55 8.75 0.75 -4.72
C ALA A 55 9.91 0.93 -3.72
N ALA A 56 10.12 2.14 -3.21
CA ALA A 56 11.17 2.43 -2.23
C ALA A 56 10.79 1.89 -0.84
N VAL A 57 9.54 2.12 -0.43
CA VAL A 57 9.00 1.65 0.86
C VAL A 57 9.07 0.13 0.99
N MET A 58 8.86 -0.62 -0.10
CA MET A 58 8.93 -2.09 -0.08
C MET A 58 10.36 -2.66 0.04
N GLN A 59 11.38 -1.84 -0.25
CA GLN A 59 12.78 -2.20 -0.05
C GLN A 59 13.27 -1.87 1.36
N ASP A 60 12.48 -1.11 2.14
CA ASP A 60 12.81 -0.75 3.51
C ASP A 60 12.83 -1.98 4.42
N SER A 61 13.95 -2.19 5.11
CA SER A 61 14.13 -3.34 6.00
C SER A 61 13.13 -3.34 7.16
N ALA A 62 12.79 -2.19 7.74
CA ALA A 62 11.82 -2.09 8.83
C ALA A 62 10.41 -2.49 8.36
N VAL A 63 10.03 -2.08 7.15
CA VAL A 63 8.75 -2.48 6.54
C VAL A 63 8.70 -3.98 6.29
N ARG A 64 9.80 -4.54 5.76
CA ARG A 64 9.92 -5.98 5.51
C ARG A 64 9.83 -6.79 6.80
N THR A 65 10.55 -6.40 7.85
CA THR A 65 10.49 -7.07 9.15
C THR A 65 9.09 -7.01 9.76
N ALA A 66 8.43 -5.83 9.70
CA ALA A 66 7.09 -5.65 10.28
C ALA A 66 5.99 -6.44 9.56
N TYR A 67 6.06 -6.62 8.24
CA TYR A 67 4.97 -7.21 7.44
C TYR A 67 5.24 -8.62 6.88
N LEU A 68 6.49 -9.03 6.71
CA LEU A 68 6.85 -10.35 6.15
C LEU A 68 7.42 -11.31 7.21
N GLY A 69 7.67 -10.81 8.42
CA GLY A 69 8.42 -11.52 9.46
C GLY A 69 9.90 -11.67 9.10
N ASP A 70 10.72 -12.02 10.09
CA ASP A 70 12.12 -12.38 9.86
C ASP A 70 12.13 -13.69 9.06
N GLN A 71 12.46 -13.60 7.77
CA GLN A 71 12.76 -14.79 6.95
C GLN A 71 14.20 -15.19 7.28
N SER A 72 14.39 -15.79 8.45
CA SER A 72 15.62 -16.51 8.83
C SER A 72 15.58 -17.95 8.32
#